data_AF-A0A6A7Y6P9-F1
#
_entry.id   AF-A0A6A7Y6P9-F1
#
_cell.length_a   1.000
_cell.length_b   1.000
_cell.length_c   1.000
_cell.angle_alpha   90.00
_cell.angle_beta   90.00
_cell.angle_gamma   90.00
#
_symmetry.space_group_name_H-M   'P 1'
#
loop_
_entity.id
_entity.type
_entity.pdbx_description
1 polymer ?
#
loop_
_entity_poly.entity_id
_entity_poly.type
_entity_poly.pdbx_seq_one_letter_code
_entity_poly.pdbx_strand_id
1 'polypeptide(L)'
;MWLYRFEDDAARAVALDALHEVAAGSTLAVDLVTAPAVWGDPDPETGARDIATPAVTLPGAWVISGGAIEGATLVATIDPATMAATDCTAEAIVGARIVPMWAGSADAGISIAAPAAPPPPAISRRQFFEQAARLGLITEAEALAAAARGDIPAAIEAVIAALPADKQFGARMLVAAAGTFEAATPLAAAIGAATGIDIDAFFRAAAAL
;
A
#
# COMPACT_ATOMS: atom_id res chain seq x y z
N MET A 1 9.49 -11.38 19.91
CA MET A 1 10.44 -11.67 18.80
C MET A 1 10.65 -10.39 18.02
N TRP A 2 11.65 -10.31 17.16
CA TRP A 2 11.96 -9.11 16.37
C TRP A 2 12.02 -9.45 14.89
N LEU A 3 11.45 -8.57 14.06
CA LEU A 3 11.51 -8.64 12.61
C LEU A 3 12.62 -7.74 12.10
N TYR A 4 13.55 -8.33 11.38
CA TYR A 4 14.69 -7.68 10.77
C TYR A 4 14.59 -7.69 9.25
N ARG A 5 15.12 -6.64 8.63
CA ARG A 5 15.32 -6.50 7.19
C ARG A 5 16.81 -6.36 6.88
N PHE A 6 17.25 -7.08 5.85
CA PHE A 6 18.57 -6.95 5.25
C PHE A 6 18.50 -6.14 3.95
N GLU A 7 19.65 -5.62 3.54
CA GLU A 7 19.79 -4.88 2.28
C GLU A 7 19.49 -5.76 1.06
N ASP A 8 20.02 -6.98 1.06
CA ASP A 8 19.82 -7.97 0.02
C ASP A 8 19.82 -9.41 0.56
N ASP A 9 19.52 -10.36 -0.33
CA ASP A 9 19.45 -11.79 0.00
C ASP A 9 20.82 -12.39 0.34
N ALA A 10 21.92 -11.85 -0.19
CA ALA A 10 23.26 -12.34 0.08
C ALA A 10 23.68 -12.00 1.52
N ALA A 11 23.44 -10.77 1.96
CA ALA A 11 23.65 -10.32 3.32
C ALA A 11 22.81 -11.12 4.32
N ARG A 12 21.53 -11.39 3.97
CA ARG A 12 20.68 -12.28 4.77
C ARG A 12 21.24 -13.69 4.86
N ALA A 13 21.68 -14.27 3.75
CA ALA A 13 22.21 -15.64 3.73
C ALA A 13 23.46 -15.76 4.60
N VAL A 14 24.39 -14.80 4.51
CA VAL A 14 25.60 -14.75 5.35
C VAL A 14 25.24 -14.64 6.83
N ALA A 15 24.28 -13.77 7.18
CA ALA A 15 23.86 -13.62 8.56
C ALA A 15 23.15 -14.86 9.12
N LEU A 16 22.32 -15.53 8.30
CA LEU A 16 21.66 -16.78 8.70
C LEU A 16 22.65 -17.92 8.90
N ASP A 17 23.67 -18.04 8.05
CA ASP A 17 24.73 -19.03 8.18
C ASP A 17 25.51 -18.84 9.49
N ALA A 18 25.89 -17.59 9.80
CA ALA A 18 26.55 -17.24 11.07
C ALA A 18 25.67 -17.49 12.30
N LEU A 19 24.35 -17.30 12.19
CA LEU A 19 23.40 -17.52 13.29
C LEU A 19 23.07 -19.00 13.50
N HIS A 20 23.15 -19.84 12.46
CA HIS A 20 22.96 -21.28 12.62
C HIS A 20 24.01 -21.91 13.54
N GLU A 21 25.22 -21.35 13.62
CA GLU A 21 26.27 -21.83 14.51
C GLU A 21 26.05 -21.45 15.98
N VAL A 22 25.29 -20.38 16.27
CA VAL A 22 25.22 -19.77 17.61
C VAL A 22 23.80 -19.80 18.22
N ALA A 23 22.76 -19.80 17.39
CA ALA A 23 21.37 -19.58 17.77
C ALA A 23 20.38 -20.52 17.05
N ALA A 24 20.80 -21.78 16.83
CA ALA A 24 19.99 -22.80 16.18
C ALA A 24 18.62 -22.97 16.88
N GLY A 25 17.55 -22.49 16.22
CA GLY A 25 16.17 -22.64 16.66
C GLY A 25 15.45 -21.34 17.09
N SER A 26 16.12 -20.19 17.18
CA SER A 26 15.48 -18.92 17.54
C SER A 26 15.40 -17.89 16.41
N THR A 27 15.84 -18.26 15.22
CA THR A 27 15.89 -17.38 14.03
C THR A 27 15.25 -18.10 12.85
N LEU A 28 14.38 -17.40 12.14
CA LEU A 28 13.64 -17.94 11.00
C LEU A 28 13.63 -16.95 9.84
N ALA A 29 14.03 -17.41 8.65
CA ALA A 29 13.82 -16.67 7.42
C ALA A 29 12.32 -16.65 7.10
N VAL A 30 11.80 -15.48 6.72
CA VAL A 30 10.38 -15.31 6.40
C VAL A 30 10.22 -14.53 5.10
N ASP A 31 9.09 -14.75 4.45
CA ASP A 31 8.66 -13.95 3.31
C ASP A 31 7.48 -13.05 3.72
N LEU A 32 7.41 -11.84 3.16
CA LEU A 32 6.22 -10.99 3.30
C LEU A 32 5.16 -11.43 2.30
N VAL A 33 3.95 -11.64 2.77
CA VAL A 33 2.83 -12.17 2.00
C VAL A 33 1.69 -11.15 1.97
N THR A 34 1.30 -10.70 0.78
CA THR A 34 0.17 -9.75 0.59
C THR A 34 -1.15 -10.46 0.32
N ALA A 35 -1.09 -11.69 -0.17
CA ALA A 35 -2.22 -12.57 -0.32
C ALA A 35 -1.82 -14.01 0.06
N PRO A 36 -2.52 -14.67 1.00
CA PRO A 36 -2.19 -16.04 1.38
C PRO A 36 -2.47 -17.02 0.21
N ALA A 37 -1.80 -18.16 0.23
CA ALA A 37 -2.09 -19.23 -0.73
C ALA A 37 -3.52 -19.75 -0.54
N VAL A 38 -4.21 -20.00 -1.66
CA VAL A 38 -5.52 -20.64 -1.67
C VAL A 38 -5.30 -22.13 -1.93
N TRP A 39 -5.89 -22.94 -1.05
CA TRP A 39 -5.82 -24.39 -1.10
C TRP A 39 -7.00 -24.95 -1.87
N GLY A 40 -6.73 -25.91 -2.74
CA GLY A 40 -7.75 -26.75 -3.35
C GLY A 40 -8.42 -27.66 -2.33
N ASP A 41 -9.47 -28.33 -2.79
CA ASP A 41 -10.14 -29.34 -1.98
C ASP A 41 -9.15 -30.46 -1.60
N PRO A 42 -9.23 -30.98 -0.37
CA PRO A 42 -8.38 -32.08 0.04
C PRO A 42 -8.64 -33.31 -0.84
N ASP A 43 -7.56 -33.90 -1.34
CA ASP A 43 -7.60 -35.17 -2.03
C ASP A 43 -8.25 -36.22 -1.11
N PRO A 44 -9.29 -36.94 -1.58
CA PRO A 44 -10.09 -37.82 -0.74
C PRO A 44 -9.35 -39.08 -0.28
N GLU A 45 -8.23 -39.46 -0.93
CA GLU A 45 -7.47 -40.67 -0.61
C GLU A 45 -6.26 -40.36 0.30
N THR A 46 -5.63 -39.21 0.09
CA THR A 46 -4.38 -38.83 0.77
C THR A 46 -4.56 -37.73 1.82
N GLY A 47 -5.68 -36.99 1.78
CA GLY A 47 -5.93 -35.82 2.62
C GLY A 47 -5.03 -34.63 2.31
N ALA A 48 -4.15 -34.75 1.31
CA ALA A 48 -3.28 -33.66 0.86
C ALA A 48 -4.10 -32.59 0.14
N ARG A 49 -3.71 -31.33 0.29
CA ARG A 49 -4.31 -30.22 -0.46
C ARG A 49 -3.31 -29.71 -1.47
N ASP A 50 -3.73 -29.61 -2.73
CA ASP A 50 -2.94 -28.91 -3.74
C ASP A 50 -3.11 -27.40 -3.59
N ILE A 51 -2.08 -26.65 -3.96
CA ILE A 51 -2.15 -25.20 -4.03
C ILE A 51 -2.99 -24.82 -5.27
N ALA A 52 -4.19 -24.30 -5.05
CA ALA A 52 -5.04 -23.78 -6.12
C ALA A 52 -4.58 -22.40 -6.61
N THR A 53 -4.04 -21.58 -5.70
CA THR A 53 -3.42 -20.30 -6.04
C THR A 53 -2.24 -20.04 -5.10
N PRO A 54 -1.02 -19.78 -5.62
CA PRO A 54 0.14 -19.53 -4.78
C PRO A 54 -0.01 -18.23 -4.00
N ALA A 55 0.66 -18.14 -2.87
CA ALA A 55 0.77 -16.90 -2.12
C ALA A 55 1.47 -15.82 -2.96
N VAL A 56 1.04 -14.57 -2.81
CA VAL A 56 1.73 -13.43 -3.41
C VAL A 56 2.76 -12.92 -2.41
N THR A 57 4.03 -13.15 -2.71
CA THR A 57 5.16 -12.70 -1.88
C THR A 57 5.71 -11.37 -2.39
N LEU A 58 6.13 -10.50 -1.47
CA LEU A 58 6.93 -9.34 -1.83
C LEU A 58 8.42 -9.69 -1.76
N PRO A 59 9.22 -9.25 -2.73
CA PRO A 59 10.66 -9.45 -2.69
C PRO A 59 11.25 -8.73 -1.48
N GLY A 60 12.17 -9.41 -0.80
CA GLY A 60 12.94 -8.82 0.27
C GLY A 60 13.58 -9.86 1.17
N ALA A 61 14.59 -9.42 1.90
CA ALA A 61 15.40 -10.26 2.75
C ALA A 61 14.99 -10.06 4.22
N TRP A 62 14.05 -10.88 4.69
CA TRP A 62 13.43 -10.75 6.02
C TRP A 62 13.76 -11.93 6.93
N VAL A 63 13.93 -11.62 8.21
CA VAL A 63 14.24 -12.60 9.26
C VAL A 63 13.49 -12.24 10.55
N ILE A 64 12.92 -13.24 11.21
CA ILE A 64 12.44 -13.12 12.59
C ILE A 64 13.49 -13.73 13.50
N SER A 65 13.84 -13.04 14.59
CA SER A 65 14.74 -13.60 15.62
C SER A 65 14.29 -13.27 17.04
N GLY A 66 14.61 -14.17 17.96
CA GLY A 66 14.54 -13.92 19.40
C GLY A 66 15.70 -13.07 19.94
N GLY A 67 16.75 -12.85 19.14
CA GLY A 67 17.97 -12.14 19.48
C GLY A 67 18.27 -10.96 18.57
N ALA A 68 19.14 -10.05 19.01
CA ALA A 68 19.63 -8.97 18.16
C ALA A 68 20.55 -9.53 17.07
N ILE A 69 20.39 -9.04 15.84
CA ILE A 69 21.22 -9.45 14.71
C ILE A 69 22.06 -8.25 14.25
N GLU A 70 23.37 -8.45 14.16
CA GLU A 70 24.30 -7.44 13.63
C GLU A 70 24.15 -7.31 12.11
N GLY A 71 24.24 -6.08 11.58
CA GLY A 71 24.09 -5.82 10.14
C GLY A 71 22.66 -5.88 9.61
N ALA A 72 21.66 -6.07 10.48
CA ALA A 72 20.25 -6.08 10.11
C ALA A 72 19.53 -4.84 10.68
N THR A 73 18.54 -4.32 9.94
CA THR A 73 17.71 -3.22 10.42
C THR A 73 16.49 -3.78 11.14
N LEU A 74 16.27 -3.37 12.40
CA LEU A 74 15.05 -3.71 13.13
C LEU A 74 13.86 -2.96 12.52
N VAL A 75 12.85 -3.71 12.09
CA VAL A 75 11.66 -3.16 11.42
C VAL A 75 10.42 -3.20 12.30
N ALA A 76 10.26 -4.25 13.10
CA ALA A 76 9.14 -4.36 14.04
C ALA A 76 9.48 -5.32 15.19
N THR A 77 8.78 -5.17 16.30
CA THR A 77 8.66 -6.20 17.33
C THR A 77 7.47 -7.10 16.98
N ILE A 78 7.54 -8.39 17.28
CA ILE A 78 6.40 -9.29 17.19
C ILE A 78 5.95 -9.65 18.60
N ASP A 79 4.68 -9.36 18.88
CA ASP A 79 4.00 -9.79 20.09
C ASP A 79 3.78 -11.31 20.07
N PRO A 80 4.38 -12.07 21.02
CA PRO A 80 4.23 -13.52 21.07
C PRO A 80 2.82 -13.99 21.43
N ALA A 81 1.95 -13.14 21.98
CA ALA A 81 0.58 -13.52 22.32
C ALA A 81 -0.35 -13.47 21.09
N THR A 82 -0.16 -12.47 20.23
CA THR A 82 -1.06 -12.20 19.10
C THR A 82 -0.43 -12.49 17.73
N MET A 83 0.86 -12.81 17.70
CA MET A 83 1.68 -12.94 16.49
C MET A 83 1.67 -11.68 15.60
N ALA A 84 1.26 -10.53 16.15
CA ALA A 84 1.17 -9.28 15.41
C ALA A 84 2.48 -8.48 15.51
N ALA A 85 2.79 -7.76 14.44
CA ALA A 85 3.83 -6.74 14.45
C ALA A 85 3.38 -5.52 15.28
N THR A 86 4.25 -5.09 16.18
CA THR A 86 4.16 -3.91 17.03
C THR A 86 5.42 -3.08 16.85
N ASP A 87 5.38 -1.80 17.26
CA ASP A 87 6.54 -0.89 17.17
C ASP A 87 7.14 -0.82 15.75
N CYS A 88 6.27 -0.85 14.73
CA CYS A 88 6.69 -0.87 13.34
C CYS A 88 7.37 0.44 12.95
N THR A 89 8.60 0.36 12.44
CA THR A 89 9.32 1.51 11.87
C THR A 89 9.00 1.71 10.39
N ALA A 90 8.39 0.72 9.74
CA ALA A 90 7.93 0.77 8.35
C ALA A 90 6.40 0.68 8.27
N GLU A 91 5.78 1.61 7.53
CA GLU A 91 4.32 1.67 7.35
C GLU A 91 3.76 0.41 6.70
N ALA A 92 4.49 -0.18 5.75
CA ALA A 92 4.09 -1.43 5.07
C ALA A 92 3.97 -2.65 6.00
N ILE A 93 4.51 -2.57 7.23
CA ILE A 93 4.51 -3.64 8.23
C ILE A 93 3.44 -3.38 9.32
N VAL A 94 2.77 -2.22 9.30
CA VAL A 94 1.70 -1.92 10.26
C VAL A 94 0.55 -2.90 10.07
N GLY A 95 0.16 -3.58 11.15
CA GLY A 95 -0.89 -4.60 11.13
C GLY A 95 -0.44 -5.97 10.59
N ALA A 96 0.86 -6.13 10.31
CA ALA A 96 1.41 -7.41 9.87
C ALA A 96 1.23 -8.51 10.94
N ARG A 97 1.08 -9.76 10.51
CA ARG A 97 0.95 -10.92 11.39
C ARG A 97 1.75 -12.10 10.87
N ILE A 98 2.40 -12.83 11.78
CA ILE A 98 2.98 -14.13 11.41
C ILE A 98 1.83 -15.08 11.08
N VAL A 99 1.91 -15.69 9.90
CA VAL A 99 1.02 -16.74 9.44
C VAL A 99 1.83 -18.01 9.20
N PRO A 100 1.34 -19.18 9.61
CA PRO A 100 1.97 -20.43 9.24
C PRO A 100 1.91 -20.57 7.71
N MET A 101 3.07 -20.68 7.06
CA MET A 101 3.15 -21.03 5.65
C MET A 101 3.37 -22.52 5.55
N TRP A 102 2.35 -23.27 5.15
CA TRP A 102 2.50 -24.68 4.82
C TRP A 102 2.23 -24.95 3.36
N ALA A 103 3.01 -24.35 2.45
CA ALA A 103 3.72 -25.08 1.39
C ALA A 103 4.59 -24.17 0.54
N GLY A 104 5.86 -24.56 0.41
CA GLY A 104 6.69 -24.26 -0.76
C GLY A 104 7.67 -23.09 -0.67
N SER A 105 7.57 -22.15 0.28
CA SER A 105 8.64 -21.20 0.62
C SER A 105 8.56 -20.82 2.09
N ALA A 106 9.74 -20.71 2.74
CA ALA A 106 10.03 -20.39 4.15
C ALA A 106 9.16 -21.06 5.24
N ASP A 107 9.74 -21.47 6.39
CA ASP A 107 8.96 -22.19 7.42
C ASP A 107 7.83 -21.34 8.08
N ALA A 108 7.81 -20.01 7.84
CA ALA A 108 6.69 -19.12 8.14
C ALA A 108 6.65 -17.90 7.20
N GLY A 109 5.46 -17.30 7.05
CA GLY A 109 5.25 -16.05 6.32
C GLY A 109 4.78 -14.94 7.25
N ILE A 110 4.98 -13.69 6.84
CA ILE A 110 4.36 -12.55 7.49
C ILE A 110 3.29 -12.01 6.56
N SER A 111 2.03 -12.20 6.92
CA SER A 111 0.93 -11.56 6.22
C SER A 111 0.95 -10.08 6.53
N ILE A 112 1.04 -9.28 5.49
CA ILE A 112 0.91 -7.83 5.55
C ILE A 112 -0.40 -7.44 4.86
N ALA A 113 -0.93 -6.26 5.21
CA ALA A 113 -1.99 -5.68 4.40
C ALA A 113 -1.47 -5.52 2.96
N ALA A 114 -2.25 -5.98 1.98
CA ALA A 114 -1.88 -5.80 0.58
C ALA A 114 -1.61 -4.31 0.33
N PRO A 115 -0.49 -3.93 -0.33
CA PRO A 115 -0.23 -2.55 -0.66
C PRO A 115 -1.41 -2.02 -1.45
N ALA A 116 -1.92 -0.85 -1.07
CA ALA A 116 -3.01 -0.22 -1.81
C ALA A 116 -2.59 -0.11 -3.28
N ALA A 117 -3.47 -0.53 -4.20
CA ALA A 117 -3.17 -0.47 -5.63
C ALA A 117 -2.67 0.92 -6.01
N PRO A 118 -1.68 1.05 -6.92
CA PRO A 118 -1.28 2.36 -7.38
C PRO A 118 -2.52 3.09 -7.93
N PRO A 119 -2.70 4.39 -7.62
CA PRO A 119 -3.80 5.14 -8.21
C PRO A 119 -3.69 5.07 -9.74
N PRO A 120 -4.82 5.06 -10.47
CA PRO A 120 -4.74 5.15 -11.91
C PRO A 120 -4.00 6.44 -12.31
N PRO A 121 -3.22 6.41 -13.40
CA PRO A 121 -2.45 7.59 -13.82
C PRO A 121 -3.37 8.77 -14.15
N ALA A 122 -4.59 8.49 -14.61
CA ALA A 122 -5.62 9.49 -14.83
C ALA A 122 -7.02 8.95 -14.50
N ILE A 123 -7.90 9.86 -14.10
CA ILE A 123 -9.34 9.64 -13.94
C ILE A 123 -10.10 10.59 -14.85
N SER A 124 -11.30 10.19 -15.29
CA SER A 124 -12.14 11.07 -16.10
C SER A 124 -12.66 12.27 -15.29
N ARG A 125 -13.03 13.34 -15.99
CA ARG A 125 -13.68 14.51 -15.38
C ARG A 125 -14.87 14.13 -14.49
N ARG A 126 -15.73 13.22 -14.96
CA ARG A 126 -16.89 12.74 -14.20
C ARG A 126 -16.44 12.11 -12.88
N GLN A 127 -15.49 11.17 -12.93
CA GLN A 127 -14.97 10.47 -11.76
C GLN A 127 -14.37 11.44 -10.73
N PHE A 128 -13.64 12.46 -11.21
CA PHE A 128 -13.05 13.48 -10.34
C PHE A 128 -14.12 14.27 -9.57
N PHE A 129 -15.10 14.85 -10.27
CA PHE A 129 -16.13 15.68 -9.62
C PHE A 129 -17.13 14.84 -8.81
N GLU A 130 -17.44 13.61 -9.25
CA GLU A 130 -18.28 12.70 -8.49
C GLU A 130 -17.63 12.32 -7.15
N GLN A 131 -16.33 11.99 -7.15
CA GLN A 131 -15.60 11.70 -5.92
C GLN A 131 -15.48 12.95 -5.03
N ALA A 132 -15.27 14.14 -5.61
CA ALA A 132 -15.24 15.39 -4.85
C ALA A 132 -16.58 15.68 -4.14
N ALA A 133 -17.71 15.40 -4.78
CA ALA A 133 -19.03 15.50 -4.14
C ALA A 133 -19.23 14.47 -3.02
N ARG A 134 -18.81 13.22 -3.24
CA ARG A 134 -18.91 12.17 -2.20
C ARG A 134 -18.11 12.49 -0.94
N LEU A 135 -16.99 13.20 -1.09
CA LEU A 135 -16.18 13.69 0.03
C LEU A 135 -16.70 15.00 0.64
N GLY A 136 -17.76 15.58 0.10
CA GLY A 136 -18.35 16.83 0.59
C GLY A 136 -17.52 18.08 0.29
N LEU A 137 -16.56 18.01 -0.65
CA LEU A 137 -15.76 19.17 -1.06
C LEU A 137 -16.57 20.16 -1.91
N ILE A 138 -17.51 19.63 -2.69
CA ILE A 138 -18.44 20.38 -3.52
C ILE A 138 -19.84 19.77 -3.38
N THR A 139 -20.87 20.52 -3.72
CA THR A 139 -22.23 19.99 -3.76
C THR A 139 -22.45 19.10 -4.98
N GLU A 140 -23.44 18.21 -4.93
CA GLU A 140 -23.81 17.36 -6.08
C GLU A 140 -24.21 18.20 -7.31
N ALA A 141 -24.89 19.33 -7.09
CA ALA A 141 -25.28 20.25 -8.15
C ALA A 141 -24.05 20.89 -8.83
N GLU A 142 -23.05 21.28 -8.05
CA GLU A 142 -21.78 21.80 -8.57
C GLU A 142 -20.99 20.71 -9.29
N ALA A 143 -20.96 19.48 -8.76
CA ALA A 143 -20.29 18.36 -9.42
C ALA A 143 -20.90 18.04 -10.79
N LEU A 144 -22.22 18.05 -10.90
CA LEU A 144 -22.91 17.81 -12.16
C LEU A 144 -22.68 18.96 -13.15
N ALA A 145 -22.75 20.21 -12.68
CA ALA A 145 -22.46 21.39 -13.51
C ALA A 145 -21.00 21.37 -14.01
N ALA A 146 -20.05 21.05 -13.14
CA ALA A 146 -18.64 20.96 -13.47
C ALA A 146 -18.34 19.81 -14.44
N ALA A 147 -18.95 18.64 -14.24
CA ALA A 147 -18.78 17.49 -15.11
C ALA A 147 -19.40 17.70 -16.50
N ALA A 148 -20.58 18.34 -16.58
CA ALA A 148 -21.32 18.51 -17.83
C ALA A 148 -20.91 19.75 -18.63
N ARG A 149 -20.61 20.87 -17.97
CA ARG A 149 -20.36 22.18 -18.61
C ARG A 149 -18.93 22.67 -18.47
N GLY A 150 -18.13 22.09 -17.57
CA GLY A 150 -16.82 22.61 -17.22
C GLY A 150 -16.87 23.85 -16.31
N ASP A 151 -17.99 24.04 -15.61
CA ASP A 151 -18.12 25.09 -14.59
C ASP A 151 -17.14 24.79 -13.44
N ILE A 152 -16.37 25.77 -12.99
CA ILE A 152 -15.40 25.58 -11.89
C ILE A 152 -16.12 25.85 -10.56
N PRO A 153 -16.27 24.86 -9.66
CA PRO A 153 -16.87 25.08 -8.35
C PRO A 153 -16.06 26.07 -7.50
N ALA A 154 -16.74 26.86 -6.68
CA ALA A 154 -16.10 27.91 -5.86
C ALA A 154 -15.01 27.35 -4.93
N ALA A 155 -15.20 26.15 -4.39
CA ALA A 155 -14.21 25.47 -3.55
C ALA A 155 -12.91 25.17 -4.32
N ILE A 156 -13.01 24.77 -5.60
CA ILE A 156 -11.85 24.48 -6.44
C ILE A 156 -11.18 25.78 -6.90
N GLU A 157 -11.97 26.81 -7.23
CA GLU A 157 -11.44 28.13 -7.55
C GLU A 157 -10.63 28.72 -6.38
N ALA A 158 -11.05 28.50 -5.13
CA ALA A 158 -10.29 28.91 -3.96
C ALA A 158 -8.91 28.21 -3.85
N VAL A 159 -8.84 26.92 -4.20
CA VAL A 159 -7.56 26.19 -4.26
C VAL A 159 -6.70 26.70 -5.41
N ILE A 160 -7.28 26.97 -6.58
CA ILE A 160 -6.56 27.53 -7.72
C ILE A 160 -6.01 28.93 -7.38
N ALA A 161 -6.77 29.75 -6.66
CA ALA A 161 -6.32 31.07 -6.22
C ALA A 161 -5.14 31.02 -5.25
N ALA A 162 -4.97 29.91 -4.51
CA ALA A 162 -3.83 29.68 -3.62
C ALA A 162 -2.56 29.24 -4.38
N LEU A 163 -2.65 28.84 -5.66
CA LEU A 163 -1.49 28.55 -6.48
C LEU A 163 -0.73 29.82 -6.87
N PRO A 164 0.59 29.72 -7.13
CA PRO A 164 1.37 30.79 -7.75
C PRO A 164 0.69 31.35 -9.01
N ALA A 165 0.73 32.67 -9.19
CA ALA A 165 -0.02 33.38 -10.24
C ALA A 165 0.23 32.84 -11.66
N ASP A 166 1.45 32.39 -11.94
CA ASP A 166 1.89 31.76 -13.19
C ASP A 166 1.22 30.41 -13.48
N LYS A 167 0.75 29.71 -12.44
CA LYS A 167 0.12 28.38 -12.54
C LYS A 167 -1.41 28.43 -12.51
N GLN A 168 -2.01 29.54 -12.08
CA GLN A 168 -3.47 29.64 -11.92
C GLN A 168 -4.21 29.51 -13.25
N PHE A 169 -3.72 30.13 -14.32
CA PHE A 169 -4.36 30.05 -15.64
C PHE A 169 -4.36 28.62 -16.19
N GLY A 170 -3.21 27.93 -16.10
CA GLY A 170 -3.10 26.53 -16.50
C GLY A 170 -4.00 25.60 -15.69
N ALA A 171 -4.10 25.84 -14.37
CA ALA A 171 -5.00 25.10 -13.50
C ALA A 171 -6.48 25.31 -13.85
N ARG A 172 -6.92 26.57 -14.06
CA ARG A 172 -8.30 26.86 -14.51
C ARG A 172 -8.61 26.19 -15.84
N MET A 173 -7.69 26.25 -16.79
CA MET A 173 -7.89 25.62 -18.10
C MET A 173 -7.96 24.09 -18.00
N LEU A 174 -7.17 23.47 -17.12
CA LEU A 174 -7.25 22.04 -16.85
C LEU A 174 -8.63 21.70 -16.24
N VAL A 175 -9.08 22.42 -15.22
CA VAL A 175 -10.39 22.17 -14.60
C VAL A 175 -11.54 22.41 -15.58
N ALA A 176 -11.48 23.45 -16.41
CA ALA A 176 -12.54 23.84 -17.34
C ALA A 176 -12.57 23.01 -18.63
N ALA A 177 -11.41 22.57 -19.17
CA ALA A 177 -11.32 21.89 -20.47
C ALA A 177 -10.74 20.46 -20.47
N ALA A 178 -10.09 19.98 -19.39
CA ALA A 178 -9.55 18.62 -19.39
C ALA A 178 -10.65 17.55 -19.31
N GLY A 179 -10.63 16.62 -20.28
CA GLY A 179 -11.46 15.41 -20.25
C GLY A 179 -10.98 14.37 -19.23
N THR A 180 -9.68 14.40 -18.90
CA THR A 180 -9.01 13.52 -17.95
C THR A 180 -8.14 14.33 -16.99
N PHE A 181 -8.14 13.94 -15.72
CA PHE A 181 -7.31 14.50 -14.67
C PHE A 181 -6.22 13.48 -14.32
N GLU A 182 -4.97 13.92 -14.35
CA GLU A 182 -3.81 13.09 -14.00
C GLU A 182 -3.44 13.25 -12.52
N ALA A 183 -3.11 12.13 -11.87
CA ALA A 183 -2.72 12.11 -10.45
C ALA A 183 -1.44 12.91 -10.20
N ALA A 184 -0.51 12.87 -11.15
CA ALA A 184 0.79 13.55 -11.09
C ALA A 184 0.75 15.04 -11.48
N THR A 185 -0.41 15.70 -11.41
CA THR A 185 -0.52 17.12 -11.74
C THR A 185 -0.23 18.02 -10.54
N PRO A 186 0.40 19.20 -10.74
CA PRO A 186 0.56 20.20 -9.69
C PRO A 186 -0.77 20.63 -9.03
N LEU A 187 -1.87 20.53 -9.79
CA LEU A 187 -3.21 20.81 -9.30
C LEU A 187 -3.70 19.74 -8.32
N ALA A 188 -3.55 18.44 -8.64
CA ALA A 188 -3.92 17.37 -7.73
C ALA A 188 -3.15 17.47 -6.41
N ALA A 189 -1.83 17.68 -6.48
CA ALA A 189 -1.01 17.90 -5.30
C ALA A 189 -1.45 19.13 -4.47
N ALA A 190 -1.82 20.23 -5.12
CA ALA A 190 -2.31 21.43 -4.43
C ALA A 190 -3.68 21.23 -3.77
N ILE A 191 -4.58 20.47 -4.40
CA ILE A 191 -5.86 20.07 -3.80
C ILE A 191 -5.62 19.20 -2.57
N GLY A 192 -4.69 18.23 -2.65
CA GLY A 192 -4.33 17.38 -1.52
C GLY A 192 -3.78 18.19 -0.36
N ALA A 193 -2.85 19.11 -0.64
CA ALA A 193 -2.28 20.00 0.36
C ALA A 193 -3.32 20.96 0.98
N ALA A 194 -4.26 21.48 0.19
CA ALA A 194 -5.28 22.41 0.67
C ALA A 194 -6.39 21.74 1.48
N THR A 195 -6.75 20.50 1.13
CA THR A 195 -7.86 19.75 1.76
C THR A 195 -7.38 18.79 2.85
N GLY A 196 -6.08 18.48 2.90
CA GLY A 196 -5.51 17.44 3.76
C GLY A 196 -5.83 16.01 3.30
N ILE A 197 -6.38 15.83 2.10
CA ILE A 197 -6.78 14.53 1.56
C ILE A 197 -5.58 13.85 0.90
N ASP A 198 -5.44 12.54 1.14
CA ASP A 198 -4.54 11.68 0.36
C ASP A 198 -5.04 11.58 -1.09
N ILE A 199 -4.30 12.20 -2.00
CA ILE A 199 -4.61 12.24 -3.44
C ILE A 199 -4.57 10.85 -4.06
N ASP A 200 -3.70 9.96 -3.60
CA ASP A 200 -3.64 8.60 -4.14
C ASP A 200 -4.90 7.82 -3.71
N ALA A 201 -5.35 8.00 -2.47
CA ALA A 201 -6.61 7.44 -2.01
C ALA A 201 -7.82 8.03 -2.75
N PHE A 202 -7.81 9.35 -3.02
CA PHE A 202 -8.84 10.01 -3.81
C PHE A 202 -8.94 9.41 -5.21
N PHE A 203 -7.81 9.30 -5.92
CA PHE A 203 -7.78 8.78 -7.29
C PHE A 203 -8.18 7.30 -7.35
N ARG A 204 -7.77 6.48 -6.38
CA ARG A 204 -8.24 5.09 -6.25
C ARG A 204 -9.76 5.02 -6.10
N ALA A 205 -10.33 5.82 -5.20
CA ALA A 205 -11.76 5.82 -4.95
C ALA A 205 -12.55 6.32 -6.18
N ALA A 206 -12.07 7.37 -6.83
CA ALA A 206 -12.66 7.89 -8.06
C ALA A 206 -12.60 6.90 -9.23
N ALA A 207 -11.54 6.08 -9.32
CA ALA A 207 -11.38 5.06 -10.36
C ALA A 207 -12.49 3.99 -10.35
N ALA A 208 -13.07 3.74 -9.17
CA ALA A 208 -14.11 2.73 -8.97
C ALA A 208 -15.52 3.22 -9.35
N LEU A 209 -15.65 4.45 -9.84
CA LEU A 209 -16.91 5.12 -10.24
C LEU A 209 -17.10 5.18 -11.75
#